data_AF-A0A421JG59-F1
#
_entry.id   AF-A0A421JG59-F1
#
_cell.length_a   1.000
_cell.length_b   1.000
_cell.length_c   1.000
_cell.angle_alpha   90.00
_cell.angle_beta   90.00
_cell.angle_gamma   90.00
#
_symmetry.space_group_name_H-M   'P 1'
#
loop_
_entity.id
_entity.type
_entity.pdbx_description
1 polymer ?
#
loop_
_entity_poly.entity_id
_entity_poly.type
_entity_poly.pdbx_seq_one_letter_code
_entity_poly.pdbx_strand_id
1 'polypeptide(L)'
;MLRFPSIFPAIRHFSVSSFAPIGASTRVLAVASKSASVAAEKEKLKKLKAKLSKEKKTFADLKKKLAAETKLEKQRKKKLAQKEKALSQSLRSKAAKAREQAKKDEIKHKKLVEKATKPYRRITAFNMFVKERTAGSGPVSLADVSREWKQLDQSSQDQYQDKADEFNEKMLSIYTPKPKAPASAYASFVKENYVNDGRDFADINRSLAQQWKNLSAEERASYEPSTADKERFNAEIQQWTENRIKLFKESKN
;
A
#
# COMPACT_ATOMS: atom_id res chain seq x y z
N MET A 1 -4.42 2.21 -19.62
CA MET A 1 -3.96 1.28 -20.67
C MET A 1 -2.69 1.86 -21.29
N LEU A 2 -1.52 1.44 -20.84
CA LEU A 2 -0.23 1.93 -21.33
C LEU A 2 0.34 0.91 -22.32
N ARG A 3 0.44 1.29 -23.59
CA ARG A 3 1.03 0.48 -24.66
C ARG A 3 2.55 0.65 -24.63
N PHE A 4 3.27 -0.46 -24.47
CA PHE A 4 4.74 -0.49 -24.61
C PHE A 4 5.13 -0.64 -26.10
N PRO A 5 6.19 0.05 -26.55
CA PRO A 5 6.69 -0.10 -27.92
C PRO A 5 7.44 -1.43 -28.09
N SER A 6 7.11 -2.10 -29.18
CA SER A 6 7.76 -3.30 -29.70
C SER A 6 9.11 -2.93 -30.30
N ILE A 7 10.19 -3.54 -29.81
CA ILE A 7 11.54 -3.44 -30.38
C ILE A 7 11.89 -4.81 -30.96
N PHE A 8 11.68 -4.98 -32.27
CA PHE A 8 12.22 -6.10 -33.02
C PHE A 8 13.62 -5.74 -33.54
N PRO A 9 14.66 -6.58 -33.35
CA PRO A 9 15.94 -6.38 -34.01
C PRO A 9 15.89 -6.84 -35.46
N ALA A 10 16.40 -5.99 -36.36
CA ALA A 10 16.55 -6.25 -37.79
C ALA A 10 17.59 -7.35 -38.05
N ILE A 11 17.16 -8.41 -38.75
CA ILE A 11 18.01 -9.48 -39.26
C ILE A 11 18.79 -8.93 -40.47
N ARG A 12 20.11 -8.70 -40.30
CA ARG A 12 21.00 -8.38 -41.43
C ARG A 12 21.37 -9.67 -42.16
N HIS A 13 20.84 -9.84 -43.37
CA HIS A 13 21.31 -10.84 -44.33
C HIS A 13 22.72 -10.48 -44.81
N PHE A 14 23.70 -11.36 -44.58
CA PHE A 14 24.99 -11.30 -45.25
C PHE A 14 24.83 -11.90 -46.66
N SER A 15 25.00 -11.04 -47.67
CA SER A 15 25.07 -11.41 -49.08
C SER A 15 26.39 -12.15 -49.36
N VAL A 16 26.30 -13.29 -50.04
CA VAL A 16 27.44 -14.11 -50.47
C VAL A 16 28.04 -13.47 -51.72
N SER A 17 29.27 -13.00 -51.61
CA SER A 17 30.05 -12.40 -52.69
C SER A 17 30.49 -13.45 -53.72
N SER A 18 30.48 -13.01 -54.97
CA SER A 18 30.64 -13.71 -56.24
C SER A 18 31.94 -14.49 -56.44
N PHE A 19 31.77 -15.61 -57.14
CA PHE A 19 32.77 -16.33 -57.94
C PHE A 19 33.53 -15.40 -58.90
N ALA A 20 34.84 -15.62 -59.03
CA ALA A 20 35.65 -15.16 -60.16
C ALA A 20 36.37 -16.37 -60.80
N PRO A 21 36.32 -16.56 -62.14
CA PRO A 21 37.10 -17.57 -62.85
C PRO A 21 38.26 -16.93 -63.62
N ILE A 22 39.50 -17.20 -63.25
CA ILE A 22 40.71 -16.89 -64.02
C ILE A 22 41.75 -17.93 -63.59
N GLY A 23 42.51 -18.63 -64.42
CA GLY A 23 42.65 -18.68 -65.86
C GLY A 23 43.48 -19.92 -66.20
N ALA A 24 43.41 -20.35 -67.45
CA ALA A 24 44.25 -21.41 -67.99
C ALA A 24 45.65 -20.86 -68.31
N SER A 25 46.72 -21.59 -67.98
CA SER A 25 47.92 -21.64 -68.82
C SER A 25 48.93 -22.71 -68.45
N THR A 26 49.39 -23.36 -69.52
CA THR A 26 50.73 -23.94 -69.75
C THR A 26 51.21 -25.08 -68.85
N ARG A 27 51.04 -26.30 -69.38
CA ARG A 27 52.03 -27.39 -69.28
C ARG A 27 53.36 -26.92 -69.89
N VAL A 28 54.50 -27.41 -69.39
CA VAL A 28 55.56 -28.10 -70.16
C VAL A 28 56.79 -28.39 -69.26
N LEU A 29 57.24 -29.64 -69.33
CA LEU A 29 58.58 -30.23 -69.09
C LEU A 29 59.33 -29.99 -67.76
N ALA A 30 59.37 -31.05 -66.94
CA ALA A 30 60.55 -31.45 -66.16
C ALA A 30 60.39 -32.93 -65.78
N VAL A 31 61.00 -33.84 -66.55
CA VAL A 31 61.01 -35.29 -66.30
C VAL A 31 62.49 -35.68 -66.28
N ALA A 32 63.11 -35.73 -65.10
CA ALA A 32 64.36 -36.49 -64.84
C ALA A 32 64.93 -36.32 -63.41
N SER A 33 64.33 -35.52 -62.50
CA SER A 33 64.71 -35.47 -61.05
C SER A 33 63.58 -35.94 -60.10
N LYS A 34 62.47 -36.43 -60.66
CA LYS A 34 61.17 -36.67 -59.98
C LYS A 34 61.13 -37.87 -59.03
N SER A 35 62.02 -38.85 -59.10
CA SER A 35 61.90 -40.06 -58.28
C SER A 35 62.32 -39.86 -56.82
N ALA A 36 63.36 -39.07 -56.57
CA ALA A 36 63.82 -38.72 -55.22
C ALA A 36 62.93 -37.66 -54.54
N SER A 37 62.42 -36.67 -55.30
CA SER A 37 61.47 -35.67 -54.76
C SER A 37 60.11 -36.27 -54.43
N VAL A 38 59.61 -37.21 -55.26
CA VAL A 38 58.34 -37.93 -55.00
C VAL A 38 58.43 -38.83 -53.77
N ALA A 39 59.61 -39.41 -53.47
CA ALA A 39 59.82 -40.17 -52.23
C ALA A 39 59.79 -39.26 -50.98
N ALA A 40 60.46 -38.11 -51.03
CA ALA A 40 60.42 -37.12 -49.96
C ALA A 40 59.02 -36.50 -49.75
N GLU A 41 58.28 -36.27 -50.84
CA GLU A 41 56.89 -35.82 -50.80
C GLU A 41 55.95 -36.88 -50.23
N LYS A 42 56.12 -38.17 -50.56
CA LYS A 42 55.34 -39.28 -49.98
C LYS A 42 55.52 -39.38 -48.45
N GLU A 43 56.74 -39.20 -47.95
CA GLU A 43 57.04 -39.16 -46.51
C GLU A 43 56.40 -37.94 -45.82
N LYS A 44 56.51 -36.75 -46.42
CA LYS A 44 55.82 -35.54 -45.94
C LYS A 44 54.30 -35.74 -45.90
N LEU A 45 53.74 -36.39 -46.91
CA LEU A 45 52.30 -36.65 -47.04
C LEU A 45 51.81 -37.69 -46.01
N LYS A 46 52.62 -38.72 -45.68
CA LYS A 46 52.36 -39.62 -44.55
C LYS A 46 52.36 -38.86 -43.21
N LYS A 47 53.35 -38.00 -42.97
CA LYS A 47 53.42 -37.18 -41.73
C LYS A 47 52.23 -36.21 -41.63
N LEU A 48 51.83 -35.58 -42.72
CA LEU A 48 50.64 -34.73 -42.77
C LEU A 48 49.35 -35.50 -42.52
N LYS A 49 49.18 -36.69 -43.12
CA LYS A 49 48.03 -37.56 -42.84
C LYS A 49 47.97 -38.00 -41.38
N ALA A 50 49.11 -38.32 -40.76
CA ALA A 50 49.18 -38.67 -39.35
C ALA A 50 48.84 -37.47 -38.43
N LYS A 51 49.33 -36.27 -38.75
CA LYS A 51 48.97 -35.02 -38.05
C LYS A 51 47.47 -34.73 -38.17
N LEU A 52 46.93 -34.81 -39.38
CA LEU A 52 45.52 -34.57 -39.68
C LEU A 52 44.60 -35.60 -38.98
N SER A 53 45.05 -36.85 -38.82
CA SER A 53 44.34 -37.86 -38.02
C SER A 53 44.32 -37.49 -36.53
N LYS A 54 45.45 -37.04 -35.96
CA LYS A 54 45.52 -36.57 -34.57
C LYS A 54 44.65 -35.34 -34.35
N GLU A 55 44.72 -34.35 -35.24
CA GLU A 55 43.91 -33.13 -35.20
C GLU A 55 42.41 -33.45 -35.26
N LYS A 56 41.99 -34.35 -36.16
CA LYS A 56 40.60 -34.82 -36.24
C LYS A 56 40.11 -35.44 -34.93
N LYS A 57 40.95 -36.23 -34.25
CA LYS A 57 40.62 -36.79 -32.93
C LYS A 57 40.48 -35.68 -31.88
N THR A 58 41.44 -34.75 -31.80
CA THR A 58 41.36 -33.62 -30.86
C THR A 58 40.14 -32.73 -31.11
N PHE A 59 39.79 -32.48 -32.37
CA PHE A 59 38.61 -31.70 -32.74
C PHE A 59 37.31 -32.42 -32.34
N ALA A 60 37.24 -33.74 -32.54
CA ALA A 60 36.09 -34.54 -32.09
C ALA A 60 35.93 -34.48 -30.56
N ASP A 61 37.03 -34.54 -29.80
CA ASP A 61 37.00 -34.44 -28.34
C ASP A 61 36.61 -33.03 -27.86
N LEU A 62 37.13 -31.98 -28.50
CA LEU A 62 36.72 -30.60 -28.24
C LEU A 62 35.23 -30.38 -28.53
N LYS A 63 34.72 -30.94 -29.63
CA LYS A 63 33.28 -30.88 -29.97
C LYS A 63 32.41 -31.58 -28.94
N LYS A 64 32.85 -32.73 -28.41
CA LYS A 64 32.17 -33.44 -27.31
C LYS A 64 32.17 -32.62 -26.02
N LYS A 65 33.31 -32.02 -25.66
CA LYS A 65 33.44 -31.14 -24.48
C LYS A 65 32.51 -29.92 -24.59
N LEU A 66 32.49 -29.24 -25.73
CA LEU A 66 31.59 -28.11 -26.00
C LEU A 66 30.12 -28.53 -25.89
N ALA A 67 29.74 -29.69 -26.44
CA ALA A 67 28.38 -30.21 -26.33
C ALA A 67 27.99 -30.58 -24.89
N ALA A 68 28.93 -31.10 -24.09
CA ALA A 68 28.70 -31.38 -22.68
C ALA A 68 28.55 -30.08 -21.85
N GLU A 69 29.42 -29.09 -22.10
CA GLU A 69 29.40 -27.79 -21.43
C GLU A 69 28.11 -27.01 -21.73
N THR A 70 27.69 -26.96 -23.00
CA THR A 70 26.42 -26.32 -23.38
C THR A 70 25.20 -27.01 -22.76
N LYS A 71 25.21 -28.34 -22.59
CA LYS A 71 24.16 -29.06 -21.85
C LYS A 71 24.17 -28.68 -20.37
N LEU A 72 25.35 -28.61 -19.75
CA LEU A 72 25.50 -28.22 -18.34
C LEU A 72 25.04 -26.77 -18.12
N GLU A 73 25.40 -25.84 -19.02
CA GLU A 73 24.97 -24.45 -18.96
C GLU A 73 23.45 -24.32 -19.09
N LYS A 74 22.82 -25.05 -20.02
CA LYS A 74 21.35 -25.12 -20.14
C LYS A 74 20.70 -25.62 -18.85
N GLN A 75 21.27 -26.64 -18.21
CA GLN A 75 20.78 -27.13 -16.92
C GLN A 75 20.94 -26.09 -15.80
N ARG A 76 22.08 -25.40 -15.74
CA ARG A 76 22.32 -24.31 -14.76
C ARG A 76 21.31 -23.17 -14.94
N LYS A 77 21.10 -22.71 -16.18
CA LYS A 77 20.09 -21.69 -16.52
C LYS A 77 18.68 -22.10 -16.10
N LYS A 78 18.28 -23.36 -16.36
CA LYS A 78 16.99 -23.90 -15.91
C LYS A 78 16.87 -23.90 -14.38
N LYS A 79 17.90 -24.34 -13.66
CA LYS A 79 17.92 -24.33 -12.18
C LYS A 79 17.85 -22.92 -11.61
N LEU A 80 18.56 -21.95 -12.19
CA LEU A 80 18.50 -20.54 -11.79
C LEU A 80 17.09 -19.96 -12.00
N ALA A 81 16.52 -20.15 -13.19
CA ALA A 81 15.16 -19.68 -13.48
C ALA A 81 14.10 -20.30 -12.54
N GLN A 82 14.25 -21.57 -12.15
CA GLN A 82 13.38 -22.21 -11.16
C GLN A 82 13.55 -21.60 -9.76
N LYS A 83 14.78 -21.35 -9.32
CA LYS A 83 15.06 -20.68 -8.04
C LYS A 83 14.51 -19.26 -8.00
N GLU A 84 14.68 -18.48 -9.07
CA GLU A 84 14.13 -17.12 -9.18
C GLU A 84 12.60 -17.13 -9.13
N LYS A 85 11.95 -18.05 -9.85
CA LYS A 85 10.49 -18.22 -9.78
C LYS A 85 10.04 -18.55 -8.36
N ALA A 86 10.67 -19.52 -7.69
CA ALA A 86 10.34 -19.89 -6.31
C ALA A 86 10.55 -18.74 -5.32
N LEU A 87 11.64 -17.99 -5.45
CA LEU A 87 11.93 -16.81 -4.62
C LEU A 87 10.89 -15.71 -4.85
N SER A 88 10.57 -15.40 -6.10
CA SER A 88 9.55 -14.41 -6.44
C SER A 88 8.17 -14.78 -5.89
N GLN A 89 7.80 -16.07 -5.94
CA GLN A 89 6.54 -16.57 -5.40
C GLN A 89 6.51 -16.49 -3.86
N SER A 90 7.62 -16.83 -3.20
CA SER A 90 7.78 -16.70 -1.75
C SER A 90 7.70 -15.24 -1.28
N LEU A 91 8.34 -14.31 -2.00
CA LEU A 91 8.24 -12.88 -1.69
C LEU A 91 6.82 -12.36 -1.89
N ARG A 92 6.13 -12.77 -2.96
CA ARG A 92 4.72 -12.40 -3.19
C ARG A 92 3.79 -12.91 -2.10
N SER A 93 3.96 -14.15 -1.65
CA SER A 93 3.11 -14.70 -0.57
C SER A 93 3.39 -14.05 0.77
N LYS A 94 4.66 -13.76 1.10
CA LYS A 94 5.04 -12.97 2.29
C LYS A 94 4.45 -11.55 2.23
N ALA A 95 4.58 -10.86 1.10
CA ALA A 95 4.02 -9.53 0.91
C ALA A 95 2.48 -9.51 0.99
N ALA A 96 1.80 -10.55 0.46
CA ALA A 96 0.35 -10.70 0.58
C ALA A 96 -0.08 -10.85 2.04
N LYS A 97 0.59 -11.73 2.81
CA LYS A 97 0.33 -11.92 4.25
C LYS A 97 0.57 -10.63 5.04
N ALA A 98 1.67 -9.92 4.76
CA ALA A 98 1.97 -8.64 5.42
C ALA A 98 0.90 -7.58 5.14
N ARG A 99 0.42 -7.47 3.88
CA ARG A 99 -0.68 -6.56 3.52
C ARG A 99 -1.99 -6.94 4.20
N GLU A 100 -2.30 -8.22 4.30
CA GLU A 100 -3.50 -8.69 5.00
C GLU A 100 -3.45 -8.36 6.50
N GLN A 101 -2.30 -8.59 7.13
CA GLN A 101 -2.09 -8.26 8.53
C GLN A 101 -2.19 -6.75 8.79
N ALA A 102 -1.54 -5.93 7.95
CA ALA A 102 -1.63 -4.48 8.03
C ALA A 102 -3.09 -3.99 7.92
N LYS A 103 -3.89 -4.55 7.00
CA LYS A 103 -5.33 -4.25 6.90
C LYS A 103 -6.10 -4.64 8.16
N LYS A 104 -5.81 -5.82 8.72
CA LYS A 104 -6.46 -6.26 9.97
C LYS A 104 -6.13 -5.32 11.13
N ASP A 105 -4.89 -4.88 11.24
CA ASP A 105 -4.46 -3.98 12.31
C ASP A 105 -4.98 -2.56 12.12
N GLU A 106 -5.08 -2.08 10.88
CA GLU A 106 -5.76 -0.82 10.54
C GLU A 106 -7.24 -0.86 10.91
N ILE A 107 -7.95 -1.96 10.59
CA ILE A 107 -9.36 -2.14 10.98
C ILE A 107 -9.52 -2.18 12.50
N LYS A 108 -8.62 -2.89 13.22
CA LYS A 108 -8.64 -2.92 14.69
C LYS A 108 -8.38 -1.53 15.28
N HIS A 109 -7.40 -0.81 14.75
CA HIS A 109 -7.09 0.54 15.16
C HIS A 109 -8.27 1.47 14.92
N LYS A 110 -8.87 1.45 13.72
CA LYS A 110 -10.07 2.24 13.40
C LYS A 110 -11.23 1.94 14.34
N LYS A 111 -11.50 0.67 14.63
CA LYS A 111 -12.53 0.26 15.61
C LYS A 111 -12.22 0.74 17.03
N LEU A 112 -10.95 0.76 17.42
CA LEU A 112 -10.50 1.29 18.72
C LEU A 112 -10.73 2.79 18.78
N VAL A 113 -10.29 3.54 17.76
CA VAL A 113 -10.52 4.98 17.64
C VAL A 113 -12.02 5.30 17.66
N GLU A 114 -12.83 4.59 16.90
CA GLU A 114 -14.29 4.79 16.86
C GLU A 114 -14.93 4.56 18.24
N LYS A 115 -14.50 3.52 18.98
CA LYS A 115 -14.99 3.25 20.35
C LYS A 115 -14.52 4.32 21.34
N ALA A 116 -13.26 4.74 21.25
CA ALA A 116 -12.67 5.73 22.16
C ALA A 116 -13.24 7.14 21.93
N THR A 117 -13.58 7.49 20.69
CA THR A 117 -14.08 8.82 20.31
C THR A 117 -15.61 8.95 20.40
N LYS A 118 -16.34 7.92 20.86
CA LYS A 118 -17.79 8.02 21.07
C LYS A 118 -18.10 9.14 22.09
N PRO A 119 -19.08 10.01 21.80
CA PRO A 119 -19.50 11.01 22.76
C PRO A 119 -20.00 10.32 24.03
N TYR A 120 -19.71 10.93 25.17
CA TYR A 120 -20.22 10.46 26.44
C TYR A 120 -21.75 10.51 26.45
N ARG A 121 -22.38 9.46 26.97
CA ARG A 121 -23.83 9.40 27.16
C ARG A 121 -24.11 9.54 28.64
N ARG A 122 -24.92 10.54 28.99
CA ARG A 122 -25.36 10.76 30.37
C ARG A 122 -26.07 9.51 30.89
N ILE A 123 -25.74 9.15 32.12
CA ILE A 123 -26.40 8.11 32.89
C ILE A 123 -27.63 8.73 33.53
N THR A 124 -28.75 8.02 33.48
CA THR A 124 -30.01 8.42 34.12
C THR A 124 -30.02 7.96 35.59
N ALA A 125 -30.88 8.55 36.41
CA ALA A 125 -31.08 8.13 37.81
C ALA A 125 -31.29 6.62 37.95
N PHE A 126 -32.16 6.03 37.12
CA PHE A 126 -32.41 4.59 37.10
C PHE A 126 -31.15 3.76 36.79
N ASN A 127 -30.34 4.17 35.82
CA ASN A 127 -29.10 3.45 35.50
C ASN A 127 -28.07 3.57 36.64
N MET A 128 -28.07 4.67 37.40
CA MET A 128 -27.27 4.80 38.61
C MET A 128 -27.75 3.83 39.69
N PHE A 129 -29.07 3.75 39.92
CA PHE A 129 -29.68 2.80 40.84
C PHE A 129 -29.37 1.34 40.48
N VAL A 130 -29.51 0.97 39.20
CA VAL A 130 -29.17 -0.38 38.71
C VAL A 130 -27.69 -0.70 38.96
N LYS A 131 -26.77 0.25 38.74
CA LYS A 131 -25.34 0.05 39.03
C LYS A 131 -25.07 -0.21 40.51
N GLU A 132 -25.70 0.55 41.41
CA GLU A 132 -25.52 0.36 42.86
C GLU A 132 -26.05 -1.01 43.32
N ARG A 133 -27.23 -1.42 42.85
CA ARG A 133 -27.84 -2.72 43.21
C ARG A 133 -27.08 -3.92 42.66
N THR A 134 -26.56 -3.81 41.43
CA THR A 134 -25.82 -4.91 40.80
C THR A 134 -24.36 -5.02 41.25
N ALA A 135 -23.78 -3.96 41.83
CA ALA A 135 -22.40 -3.98 42.31
C ALA A 135 -22.17 -4.87 43.54
N GLY A 136 -23.19 -5.11 44.36
CA GLY A 136 -23.05 -5.83 45.64
C GLY A 136 -23.91 -7.09 45.80
N SER A 137 -25.00 -7.24 45.05
CA SER A 137 -26.04 -8.22 45.37
C SER A 137 -26.14 -9.36 44.35
N GLY A 138 -25.03 -9.97 43.96
CA GLY A 138 -25.07 -11.14 43.06
C GLY A 138 -25.88 -10.91 41.76
N PRO A 139 -26.30 -11.99 41.06
CA PRO A 139 -27.12 -11.86 39.85
C PRO A 139 -28.57 -11.49 40.21
N VAL A 140 -28.87 -10.20 40.29
CA VAL A 140 -30.25 -9.69 40.41
C VAL A 140 -30.88 -9.57 39.01
N SER A 141 -32.14 -9.98 38.87
CA SER A 141 -32.89 -9.81 37.62
C SER A 141 -33.21 -8.34 37.38
N LEU A 142 -32.96 -7.84 36.16
CA LEU A 142 -33.26 -6.45 35.78
C LEU A 142 -34.76 -6.11 35.94
N ALA A 143 -35.65 -7.10 35.81
CA ALA A 143 -37.07 -6.90 36.01
C ALA A 143 -37.41 -6.58 37.48
N ASP A 144 -36.71 -7.21 38.43
CA ASP A 144 -36.87 -6.93 39.87
C ASP A 144 -36.37 -5.54 40.21
N VAL A 145 -35.17 -5.17 39.74
CA VAL A 145 -34.63 -3.81 39.96
C VAL A 145 -35.54 -2.74 39.36
N SER A 146 -36.17 -3.01 38.21
CA SER A 146 -37.15 -2.10 37.61
C SER A 146 -38.43 -1.97 38.45
N ARG A 147 -38.90 -3.07 39.07
CA ARG A 147 -40.03 -3.04 40.00
C ARG A 147 -39.69 -2.24 41.26
N GLU A 148 -38.52 -2.48 41.85
CA GLU A 148 -38.03 -1.75 43.02
C GLU A 148 -37.91 -0.25 42.73
N TRP A 149 -37.37 0.14 41.56
CA TRP A 149 -37.31 1.53 41.14
C TRP A 149 -38.69 2.20 41.08
N LYS A 150 -39.70 1.52 40.55
CA LYS A 150 -41.06 2.04 40.49
C LYS A 150 -41.74 2.14 41.86
N GLN A 151 -41.27 1.39 42.85
CA GLN A 151 -41.76 1.41 44.22
C GLN A 151 -41.04 2.44 45.10
N LEU A 152 -39.87 2.93 44.68
CA LEU A 152 -39.18 4.03 45.34
C LEU A 152 -40.03 5.30 45.31
N ASP A 153 -40.05 6.00 46.43
CA ASP A 153 -40.66 7.31 46.56
C ASP A 153 -39.91 8.36 45.71
N GLN A 154 -40.61 9.43 45.34
CA GLN A 154 -40.04 10.47 44.48
C GLN A 154 -38.78 11.10 45.09
N SER A 155 -38.75 11.32 46.41
CA SER A 155 -37.59 11.90 47.09
C SER A 155 -36.36 11.00 46.95
N SER A 156 -36.50 9.69 47.08
CA SER A 156 -35.40 8.76 46.81
C SER A 156 -34.98 8.75 45.34
N GLN A 157 -35.93 8.83 44.40
CA GLN A 157 -35.59 8.92 42.96
C GLN A 157 -34.80 10.20 42.64
N ASP A 158 -35.15 11.31 43.27
CA ASP A 158 -34.47 12.59 43.12
C ASP A 158 -33.03 12.53 43.64
N GLN A 159 -32.78 11.85 44.77
CA GLN A 159 -31.41 11.61 45.25
C GLN A 159 -30.57 10.83 44.23
N TYR A 160 -31.17 9.87 43.51
CA TYR A 160 -30.49 9.17 42.43
C TYR A 160 -30.27 10.03 41.19
N GLN A 161 -31.16 10.99 40.93
CA GLN A 161 -31.00 11.98 39.88
C GLN A 161 -29.82 12.90 40.19
N ASP A 162 -29.71 13.41 41.42
CA ASP A 162 -28.57 14.22 41.86
C ASP A 162 -27.25 13.45 41.73
N LYS A 163 -27.20 12.20 42.23
CA LYS A 163 -26.04 11.31 42.06
C LYS A 163 -25.68 11.10 40.58
N ALA A 164 -26.68 10.91 39.73
CA ALA A 164 -26.46 10.72 38.30
C ALA A 164 -25.92 11.99 37.65
N ASP A 165 -26.42 13.16 38.03
CA ASP A 165 -25.96 14.45 37.52
C ASP A 165 -24.55 14.79 37.98
N GLU A 166 -24.21 14.62 39.26
CA GLU A 166 -22.83 14.76 39.74
C GLU A 166 -21.87 13.81 39.00
N PHE A 167 -22.28 12.56 38.80
CA PHE A 167 -21.48 11.59 38.05
C PHE A 167 -21.32 12.01 36.58
N ASN A 168 -22.39 12.50 35.96
CA ASN A 168 -22.37 12.98 34.58
C ASN A 168 -21.48 14.20 34.43
N GLU A 169 -21.48 15.14 35.37
CA GLU A 169 -20.60 16.30 35.38
C GLU A 169 -19.13 15.90 35.52
N LYS A 170 -18.82 15.02 36.48
CA LYS A 170 -17.47 14.44 36.63
C LYS A 170 -17.02 13.76 35.33
N MET A 171 -17.88 12.96 34.72
CA MET A 171 -17.55 12.31 33.45
C MET A 171 -17.45 13.31 32.29
N LEU A 172 -18.29 14.33 32.19
CA LEU A 172 -18.17 15.35 31.13
C LEU A 172 -16.87 16.15 31.24
N SER A 173 -16.36 16.37 32.46
CA SER A 173 -15.06 17.01 32.67
C SER A 173 -13.90 16.16 32.13
N ILE A 174 -13.98 14.83 32.26
CA ILE A 174 -13.00 13.87 31.73
C ILE A 174 -13.19 13.69 30.22
N TYR A 175 -14.44 13.61 29.76
CA TYR A 175 -14.82 13.34 28.38
C TYR A 175 -15.03 14.65 27.62
N THR A 176 -13.94 15.38 27.39
CA THR A 176 -13.97 16.66 26.68
C THR A 176 -14.61 16.50 25.28
N PRO A 177 -15.44 17.47 24.85
CA PRO A 177 -16.09 17.42 23.56
C PRO A 177 -15.07 17.49 22.42
N LYS A 178 -15.43 16.94 21.27
CA LYS A 178 -14.59 16.99 20.07
C LYS A 178 -14.32 18.45 19.69
N PRO A 179 -13.06 18.85 19.44
CA PRO A 179 -12.72 20.17 18.92
C PRO A 179 -13.57 20.54 17.70
N LYS A 180 -14.01 21.79 17.62
CA LYS A 180 -14.80 22.30 16.49
C LYS A 180 -13.85 22.62 15.33
N ALA A 181 -14.20 22.21 14.13
CA ALA A 181 -13.47 22.58 12.93
C ALA A 181 -13.51 24.10 12.73
N PRO A 182 -12.47 24.71 12.11
CA PRO A 182 -12.52 26.11 11.74
C PRO A 182 -13.71 26.35 10.80
N ALA A 183 -14.31 27.54 10.91
CA ALA A 183 -15.45 27.90 10.08
C ALA A 183 -15.07 27.78 8.59
N SER A 184 -15.95 27.18 7.78
CA SER A 184 -15.78 27.22 6.33
C SER A 184 -15.92 28.65 5.84
N ALA A 185 -15.42 28.95 4.64
CA ALA A 185 -15.48 30.30 4.08
C ALA A 185 -16.90 30.88 4.05
N TYR A 186 -17.87 30.06 3.64
CA TYR A 186 -19.28 30.47 3.68
C TYR A 186 -19.80 30.68 5.11
N ALA A 187 -19.40 29.86 6.08
CA ALA A 187 -19.82 30.04 7.47
C ALA A 187 -19.24 31.31 8.09
N SER A 188 -17.98 31.65 7.78
CA SER A 188 -17.37 32.94 8.15
C SER A 188 -18.12 34.11 7.52
N PHE A 189 -18.41 34.02 6.21
CA PHE A 189 -19.21 35.03 5.50
C PHE A 189 -20.58 35.24 6.13
N VAL A 190 -21.34 34.16 6.37
CA VAL A 190 -22.65 34.24 7.02
C VAL A 190 -22.53 34.84 8.41
N LYS A 191 -21.52 34.46 9.20
CA LYS A 191 -21.32 35.01 10.54
C LYS A 191 -21.10 36.53 10.52
N GLU A 192 -20.37 37.04 9.54
CA GLU A 192 -20.08 38.47 9.40
C GLU A 192 -21.24 39.27 8.79
N ASN A 193 -22.02 38.66 7.89
CA ASN A 193 -23.09 39.34 7.14
C ASN A 193 -24.50 39.05 7.68
N TYR A 194 -24.62 38.22 8.71
CA TYR A 194 -25.92 37.93 9.32
C TYR A 194 -26.44 39.14 10.09
N VAL A 195 -27.60 39.63 9.67
CA VAL A 195 -28.33 40.71 10.35
C VAL A 195 -29.70 40.18 10.75
N ASN A 196 -30.03 40.29 12.05
CA ASN A 196 -31.35 39.92 12.54
C ASN A 196 -32.33 41.08 12.31
N ASP A 197 -32.96 41.10 11.14
CA ASP A 197 -33.92 42.11 10.72
C ASP A 197 -35.39 41.71 10.97
N GLY A 198 -35.61 40.65 11.75
CA GLY A 198 -36.94 40.13 12.07
C GLY A 198 -37.57 39.27 10.96
N ARG A 199 -36.90 39.09 9.81
CA ARG A 199 -37.32 38.10 8.80
C ARG A 199 -37.07 36.68 9.30
N ASP A 200 -37.73 35.72 8.66
CA ASP A 200 -37.48 34.30 8.91
C ASP A 200 -36.02 33.93 8.57
N PHE A 201 -35.43 33.08 9.41
CA PHE A 201 -34.03 32.64 9.26
C PHE A 201 -33.77 31.99 7.90
N ALA A 202 -34.77 31.29 7.33
CA ALA A 202 -34.61 30.66 6.02
C ALA A 202 -34.54 31.70 4.89
N ASP A 203 -35.27 32.82 4.99
CA ASP A 203 -35.24 33.90 4.00
C ASP A 203 -33.91 34.66 4.04
N ILE A 204 -33.41 34.97 5.24
CA ILE A 204 -32.10 35.60 5.44
C ILE A 204 -31.00 34.71 4.84
N ASN A 205 -31.00 33.41 5.15
CA ASN A 205 -30.00 32.48 4.61
C ASN A 205 -30.09 32.32 3.09
N ARG A 206 -31.29 32.34 2.50
CA ARG A 206 -31.44 32.32 1.02
C ARG A 206 -30.81 33.56 0.39
N SER A 207 -31.02 34.73 0.98
CA SER A 207 -30.40 35.99 0.54
C SER A 207 -28.87 35.93 0.65
N LEU A 208 -28.33 35.52 1.80
CA LEU A 208 -26.88 35.37 2.00
C LEU A 208 -26.25 34.35 1.04
N ALA A 209 -26.95 33.25 0.74
CA ALA A 209 -26.47 32.28 -0.24
C ALA A 209 -26.40 32.86 -1.66
N GLN A 210 -27.34 33.74 -2.04
CA GLN A 210 -27.28 34.46 -3.31
C GLN A 210 -26.12 35.46 -3.34
N GLN A 211 -25.94 36.23 -2.27
CA GLN A 211 -24.81 37.16 -2.15
C GLN A 211 -23.47 36.43 -2.27
N TRP A 212 -23.28 35.31 -1.56
CA TRP A 212 -22.08 34.48 -1.66
C TRP A 212 -21.81 33.99 -3.08
N LYS A 213 -22.85 33.59 -3.82
CA LYS A 213 -22.72 33.15 -5.22
C LYS A 213 -22.28 34.28 -6.15
N ASN A 214 -22.60 35.53 -5.82
CA ASN A 214 -22.23 36.70 -6.60
C ASN A 214 -20.84 37.25 -6.24
N LEU A 215 -20.26 36.86 -5.10
CA LEU A 215 -18.88 37.21 -4.74
C LEU A 215 -17.87 36.63 -5.74
N SER A 216 -16.85 37.41 -6.05
CA SER A 216 -15.69 37.02 -6.84
C SER A 216 -14.83 35.97 -6.10
N ALA A 217 -13.94 35.31 -6.84
CA ALA A 217 -13.03 34.33 -6.25
C ALA A 217 -12.07 34.96 -5.21
N GLU A 218 -11.65 36.21 -5.45
CA GLU A 218 -10.76 36.95 -4.55
C GLU A 218 -11.45 37.30 -3.23
N GLU A 219 -12.70 37.78 -3.30
CA GLU A 219 -13.51 38.06 -2.11
C GLU A 219 -13.85 36.79 -1.33
N ARG A 220 -14.06 35.65 -2.00
CA ARG A 220 -14.28 34.38 -1.28
C ARG A 220 -13.03 33.90 -0.57
N ALA A 221 -11.85 34.16 -1.14
CA ALA A 221 -10.58 33.75 -0.56
C ALA A 221 -10.30 34.43 0.79
N SER A 222 -10.76 35.66 1.00
CA SER A 222 -10.59 36.35 2.29
C SER A 222 -11.38 35.71 3.45
N TYR A 223 -12.44 34.96 3.15
CA TYR A 223 -13.21 34.23 4.16
C TYR A 223 -12.66 32.82 4.42
N GLU A 224 -11.73 32.31 3.60
CA GLU A 224 -11.15 31.00 3.85
C GLU A 224 -10.42 30.96 5.20
N PRO A 225 -10.57 29.87 5.97
CA PRO A 225 -9.84 29.74 7.21
C PRO A 225 -8.34 29.72 6.93
N SER A 226 -7.60 30.50 7.72
CA SER A 226 -6.15 30.61 7.63
C SER A 226 -5.49 29.22 7.71
N THR A 227 -4.37 29.05 7.03
CA THR A 227 -3.57 27.82 7.13
C THR A 227 -3.19 27.52 8.58
N ALA A 228 -2.88 28.56 9.36
CA ALA A 228 -2.59 28.45 10.79
C ALA A 228 -3.77 27.88 11.59
N ASP A 229 -5.02 28.28 11.30
CA ASP A 229 -6.21 27.75 11.99
C ASP A 229 -6.47 26.29 11.63
N LYS A 230 -6.24 25.91 10.37
CA LYS A 230 -6.33 24.52 9.92
C LYS A 230 -5.30 23.65 10.64
N GLU A 231 -4.05 24.12 10.73
CA GLU A 231 -2.97 23.43 11.43
C GLU A 231 -3.24 23.32 12.94
N ARG A 232 -3.70 24.41 13.57
CA ARG A 232 -4.09 24.42 14.99
C ARG A 232 -5.19 23.39 15.26
N PHE A 233 -6.25 23.38 14.44
CA PHE A 233 -7.32 22.40 14.56
C PHE A 233 -6.83 20.96 14.36
N ASN A 234 -5.93 20.72 13.40
CA ASN A 234 -5.35 19.40 13.16
C ASN A 234 -4.50 18.93 14.36
N ALA A 235 -3.74 19.82 14.99
CA ALA A 235 -3.01 19.50 16.22
C ALA A 235 -3.97 19.22 17.39
N GLU A 236 -4.98 20.07 17.59
CA GLU A 236 -5.99 19.91 18.64
C GLU A 236 -6.76 18.58 18.50
N ILE A 237 -7.17 18.20 17.27
CA ILE A 237 -7.92 16.95 17.07
C ILE A 237 -7.04 15.71 17.24
N GLN A 238 -5.76 15.79 16.88
CA GLN A 238 -4.81 14.70 17.11
C GLN A 238 -4.60 14.49 18.61
N GLN A 239 -4.26 15.54 19.35
CA GLN A 239 -4.09 15.49 20.81
C GLN A 239 -5.38 15.01 21.50
N TRP A 240 -6.53 15.52 21.09
CA TRP A 240 -7.82 15.06 21.60
C TRP A 240 -8.03 13.56 21.35
N THR A 241 -7.75 13.08 20.13
CA THR A 241 -7.93 11.66 19.79
C THR A 241 -7.00 10.75 20.59
N GLU A 242 -5.74 11.14 20.78
CA GLU A 242 -4.76 10.42 21.59
C GLU A 242 -5.18 10.34 23.07
N ASN A 243 -5.60 11.48 23.64
CA ASN A 243 -6.11 11.54 25.01
C ASN A 243 -7.34 10.63 25.19
N ARG A 244 -8.26 10.63 24.21
CA ARG A 244 -9.43 9.73 24.21
C ARG A 244 -9.04 8.26 24.17
N ILE A 245 -8.06 7.89 23.35
CA ILE A 245 -7.55 6.51 23.27
C ILE A 245 -6.90 6.09 24.58
N LYS A 246 -6.12 6.98 25.21
CA LYS A 246 -5.48 6.74 26.50
C LYS A 246 -6.51 6.48 27.61
N LEU A 247 -7.47 7.39 27.78
CA LEU A 247 -8.56 7.25 28.75
C LEU A 247 -9.38 5.97 28.51
N PHE A 248 -9.65 5.62 27.26
CA PHE A 248 -10.38 4.40 26.94
C PHE A 248 -9.62 3.14 27.36
N LYS A 249 -8.29 3.10 27.18
CA LYS A 249 -7.44 1.98 27.64
C LYS A 249 -7.40 1.89 29.16
N GLU A 250 -7.26 3.02 29.85
CA GLU A 250 -7.25 3.09 31.32
C GLU A 250 -8.58 2.62 31.92
N SER A 251 -9.71 2.98 31.31
CA SER A 251 -11.05 2.54 31.77
C SER A 251 -11.34 1.03 31.57
N LYS A 252 -10.50 0.33 30.80
CA LYS A 252 -10.68 -1.08 30.42
C LYS A 252 -9.81 -2.03 31.22
N ASN A 253 -8.75 -1.53 31.83
CA ASN A 253 -7.86 -2.25 32.73
C ASN A 253 -8.42 -2.21 34.15
#